data_AF-A0A345YNX4-F1
#
_entry.id   AF-A0A345YNX4-F1
#
_cell.length_a   1.000
_cell.length_b   1.000
_cell.length_c   1.000
_cell.angle_alpha   90.00
_cell.angle_beta   90.00
_cell.angle_gamma   90.00
#
_symmetry.space_group_name_H-M   'P 1'
#
loop_
_entity.id
_entity.type
_entity.pdbx_description
1 polymer ?
#
loop_
_entity_poly.entity_id
_entity_poly.type
_entity_poly.pdbx_seq_one_letter_code
_entity_poly.pdbx_strand_id
1 'polypeptide(L)'
;MSTVDPEEPRQDGPGDPDGTGRPADDIDAEFARLTEGLTLDDAPLTVEDVLTEDAGEEQEPAVAVVATSVVTAKALAGVIRLGREARTDGIDIPTGTRTLDTGTGAIAVGPHAETAAHDLAAITSAALQRNGIVLFWRRGDRMTATRYKNGERGEDISPAIVLGAVDDVVEELLLGATDLAELGEGLDPSALTRAEALEWIASGKKRK
;
A
#
# COMPACT_ATOMS: atom_id res chain seq x y z
N MET A 1 -45.03 -68.21 -19.97
CA MET A 1 -46.05 -68.16 -18.90
C MET A 1 -46.65 -66.77 -18.98
N SER A 2 -47.78 -66.63 -19.68
CA SER A 2 -49.16 -66.69 -19.17
C SER A 2 -49.48 -65.44 -18.34
N THR A 3 -50.19 -64.47 -18.94
CA THR A 3 -51.60 -64.10 -18.63
C THR A 3 -51.72 -63.51 -17.21
N VAL A 4 -52.28 -62.32 -17.01
CA VAL A 4 -53.71 -62.01 -17.12
C VAL A 4 -53.86 -60.48 -16.97
N ASP A 5 -54.71 -59.90 -17.81
CA ASP A 5 -55.27 -58.54 -17.68
C ASP A 5 -56.34 -58.51 -16.58
N PRO A 6 -56.47 -57.43 -15.79
CA PRO A 6 -57.81 -57.08 -15.33
C PRO A 6 -58.15 -55.58 -15.43
N GLU A 7 -59.33 -55.39 -16.04
CA GLU A 7 -60.32 -54.30 -16.02
C GLU A 7 -60.19 -53.11 -15.04
N GLU A 8 -60.56 -51.93 -15.55
CA GLU A 8 -60.87 -50.67 -14.84
C GLU A 8 -62.00 -50.82 -13.78
N PRO A 9 -62.11 -49.95 -12.74
CA PRO A 9 -62.92 -48.73 -12.89
C PRO A 9 -62.53 -47.49 -12.03
N ARG A 10 -62.68 -46.31 -12.66
CA ARG A 10 -63.23 -45.00 -12.20
C ARG A 10 -62.86 -44.36 -10.83
N GLN A 11 -62.41 -43.10 -10.98
CA GLN A 11 -62.77 -41.84 -10.25
C GLN A 11 -62.76 -41.84 -8.71
N ASP A 12 -61.93 -40.96 -8.11
CA ASP A 12 -62.40 -39.82 -7.29
C ASP A 12 -61.24 -39.02 -6.66
N GLY A 13 -61.30 -37.69 -6.80
CA GLY A 13 -60.81 -36.70 -5.81
C GLY A 13 -59.32 -36.31 -5.79
N PRO A 14 -58.99 -35.01 -5.88
CA PRO A 14 -57.71 -34.48 -5.43
C PRO A 14 -57.76 -34.20 -3.92
N GLY A 15 -56.78 -34.72 -3.17
CA GLY A 15 -56.71 -34.55 -1.71
C GLY A 15 -55.28 -34.73 -1.20
N ASP A 16 -54.49 -33.68 -1.41
CA ASP A 16 -53.39 -33.13 -0.59
C ASP A 16 -52.58 -34.04 0.37
N PRO A 17 -51.24 -33.97 0.29
CA PRO A 17 -50.38 -34.04 1.45
C PRO A 17 -49.61 -32.73 1.64
N ASP A 18 -49.98 -32.03 2.70
CA ASP A 18 -49.31 -30.90 3.32
C ASP A 18 -47.81 -31.18 3.60
N GLY A 19 -46.92 -30.22 3.33
CA GLY A 19 -45.48 -30.44 3.54
C GLY A 19 -44.50 -29.39 3.00
N THR A 20 -44.60 -28.15 3.47
CA THR A 20 -43.50 -27.15 3.56
C THR A 20 -42.80 -26.74 2.26
N GLY A 21 -43.49 -25.95 1.42
CA GLY A 21 -42.86 -25.14 0.38
C GLY A 21 -42.64 -23.71 0.88
N ARG A 22 -41.38 -23.31 1.07
CA ARG A 22 -40.97 -21.90 1.20
C ARG A 22 -41.50 -21.13 -0.04
N PRO A 23 -42.16 -19.96 0.09
CA PRO A 23 -42.71 -19.27 -1.06
C PRO A 23 -41.58 -18.84 -1.99
N ALA A 24 -41.69 -19.23 -3.27
CA ALA A 24 -40.75 -18.91 -4.33
C ALA A 24 -40.91 -17.47 -4.87
N ASP A 25 -41.47 -16.56 -4.07
CA ASP A 25 -41.98 -15.26 -4.55
C ASP A 25 -41.13 -14.04 -4.14
N ASP A 26 -40.00 -14.21 -3.43
CA ASP A 26 -39.26 -13.07 -2.88
C ASP A 26 -37.88 -12.79 -3.50
N ILE A 27 -37.37 -13.65 -4.38
CA ILE A 27 -36.03 -13.42 -4.99
C ILE A 27 -36.05 -12.20 -5.91
N ASP A 28 -37.09 -12.07 -6.73
CA ASP A 28 -37.21 -10.97 -7.68
C ASP A 28 -37.43 -9.62 -6.97
N ALA A 29 -38.13 -9.63 -5.82
CA ALA A 29 -38.37 -8.44 -5.02
C ALA A 29 -37.16 -8.03 -4.16
N GLU A 30 -36.34 -8.98 -3.71
CA GLU A 30 -35.04 -8.67 -3.10
C GLU A 30 -34.03 -8.18 -4.14
N PHE A 31 -34.03 -8.76 -5.33
CA PHE A 31 -33.16 -8.34 -6.42
C PHE A 31 -33.53 -6.93 -6.91
N ALA A 32 -34.83 -6.65 -7.10
CA ALA A 32 -35.31 -5.33 -7.46
C ALA A 32 -34.89 -4.26 -6.43
N ARG A 33 -35.03 -4.56 -5.13
CA ARG A 33 -34.60 -3.67 -4.04
C ARG A 33 -33.09 -3.48 -3.98
N LEU A 34 -32.30 -4.49 -4.34
CA LEU A 34 -30.84 -4.39 -4.44
C LEU A 34 -30.41 -3.49 -5.60
N THR A 35 -31.19 -3.46 -6.70
CA THR A 35 -30.92 -2.65 -7.89
C THR A 35 -31.55 -1.25 -7.87
N GLU A 36 -32.46 -0.95 -6.94
CA GLU A 36 -33.28 0.28 -6.91
C GLU A 36 -32.49 1.57 -6.58
N GLY A 37 -31.17 1.48 -6.39
CA GLY A 37 -30.26 2.62 -6.22
C GLY A 37 -29.10 2.67 -7.20
N LEU A 38 -28.99 1.69 -8.11
CA LEU A 38 -28.00 1.67 -9.18
C LEU A 38 -28.62 2.30 -10.43
N THR A 39 -28.94 3.59 -10.37
CA THR A 39 -29.23 4.35 -11.58
C THR A 39 -27.92 4.48 -12.35
N LEU A 40 -27.67 3.54 -13.27
CA LEU A 40 -26.78 3.83 -14.39
C LEU A 40 -27.49 4.93 -15.19
N ASP A 41 -27.02 6.16 -15.09
CA ASP A 41 -27.26 7.12 -16.15
C ASP A 41 -26.88 6.42 -17.48
N ASP A 42 -27.77 6.48 -18.46
CA ASP A 42 -27.80 5.67 -19.70
C ASP A 42 -26.60 5.92 -20.66
N ALA A 43 -25.52 6.52 -20.15
CA ALA A 43 -24.25 6.64 -20.84
C ALA A 43 -23.45 5.35 -20.62
N PRO A 44 -23.03 4.64 -21.69
CA PRO A 44 -22.13 3.51 -21.53
C PRO A 44 -20.83 4.02 -20.90
N LEU A 45 -20.43 3.44 -19.76
CA LEU A 45 -19.13 3.70 -19.14
C LEU A 45 -18.05 3.52 -20.20
N THR A 46 -17.38 4.62 -20.55
CA THR A 46 -16.33 4.62 -21.56
C THR A 46 -14.98 4.30 -20.91
N VAL A 47 -14.03 3.85 -21.73
CA VAL A 47 -12.65 3.67 -21.28
C VAL A 47 -12.09 5.01 -20.78
N GLU A 48 -12.45 6.11 -21.43
CA GLU A 48 -12.16 7.47 -20.98
C GLU A 48 -12.69 7.76 -19.57
N ASP A 49 -13.89 7.30 -19.19
CA ASP A 49 -14.43 7.55 -17.84
C ASP A 49 -13.58 6.86 -16.76
N VAL A 50 -13.19 5.59 -16.98
CA VAL A 50 -12.33 4.84 -16.06
C VAL A 50 -10.92 5.46 -15.97
N LEU A 51 -10.39 5.95 -17.10
CA LEU A 51 -9.10 6.65 -17.12
C LEU A 51 -9.18 8.04 -16.47
N THR A 52 -10.35 8.68 -16.48
CA THR A 52 -10.58 9.98 -15.83
C THR A 52 -10.76 9.83 -14.32
N GLU A 53 -11.32 8.71 -13.84
CA GLU A 53 -11.33 8.33 -12.42
C GLU A 53 -9.89 8.13 -11.89
N ASP A 54 -9.02 7.46 -12.65
CA ASP A 54 -7.58 7.29 -12.37
C ASP A 54 -6.86 8.66 -12.29
N ALA A 55 -7.24 9.62 -13.14
CA ALA A 55 -6.71 10.99 -13.08
C ALA A 55 -7.12 11.77 -11.81
N GLY A 56 -8.21 11.36 -11.16
CA GLY A 56 -8.60 11.83 -9.82
C GLY A 56 -7.68 11.30 -8.72
N GLU A 57 -7.20 10.06 -8.84
CA GLU A 57 -6.24 9.45 -7.90
C GLU A 57 -4.85 10.12 -7.99
N GLU A 58 -4.46 10.66 -9.14
CA GLU A 58 -3.21 11.44 -9.28
C GLU A 58 -3.21 12.74 -8.46
N GLN A 59 -4.39 13.26 -8.07
CA GLN A 59 -4.51 14.50 -7.31
C GLN A 59 -4.33 14.31 -5.81
N GLU A 60 -4.42 13.08 -5.30
CA GLU A 60 -4.22 12.81 -3.88
C GLU A 60 -2.73 12.84 -3.50
N PRO A 61 -2.37 13.53 -2.39
CA PRO A 61 -0.99 13.66 -1.98
C PRO A 61 -0.42 12.30 -1.57
N ALA A 62 0.59 11.85 -2.32
CA ALA A 62 1.33 10.64 -1.98
C ALA A 62 2.39 10.93 -0.91
N VAL A 63 2.59 10.00 0.02
CA VAL A 63 3.64 10.06 1.05
C VAL A 63 4.40 8.75 1.04
N ALA A 64 5.72 8.85 0.99
CA ALA A 64 6.64 7.73 1.15
C ALA A 64 7.46 7.89 2.43
N VAL A 65 7.61 6.81 3.19
CA VAL A 65 8.44 6.75 4.40
C VAL A 65 9.29 5.50 4.36
N VAL A 66 10.60 5.67 4.31
CA VAL A 66 11.57 4.59 4.47
C VAL A 66 12.01 4.54 5.93
N ALA A 67 11.49 3.55 6.66
CA ALA A 67 11.84 3.28 8.04
C ALA A 67 13.11 2.43 8.12
N THR A 68 14.06 2.88 8.94
CA THR A 68 15.39 2.27 9.05
C THR A 68 15.82 2.10 10.50
N SER A 69 16.82 1.24 10.73
CA SER A 69 17.48 1.13 12.03
C SER A 69 18.63 2.13 12.21
N VAL A 70 18.76 3.13 11.33
CA VAL A 70 19.86 4.10 11.41
C VAL A 70 19.56 5.09 12.53
N VAL A 71 20.56 5.40 13.34
CA VAL A 71 20.37 6.14 14.59
C VAL A 71 20.16 7.65 14.37
N THR A 72 20.65 8.21 13.26
CA THR A 72 20.55 9.65 13.01
C THR A 72 20.23 9.98 11.55
N ALA A 73 19.49 11.07 11.32
CA ALA A 73 19.15 11.63 10.03
C ALA A 73 20.40 11.91 9.20
N LYS A 74 21.42 12.49 9.84
CA LYS A 74 22.70 12.79 9.21
C LYS A 74 23.40 11.53 8.69
N ALA A 75 23.41 10.45 9.48
CA ALA A 75 23.98 9.19 9.02
C ALA A 75 23.13 8.59 7.87
N LEU A 76 21.80 8.67 7.98
CA LEU A 76 20.89 8.17 6.96
C LEU A 76 21.04 8.93 5.63
N ALA A 77 21.20 10.25 5.66
CA ALA A 77 21.42 11.06 4.46
C ALA A 77 22.69 10.62 3.72
N GLY A 78 23.78 10.40 4.48
CA GLY A 78 25.02 9.86 3.93
C GLY A 78 24.84 8.45 3.36
N VAL A 79 24.09 7.59 4.05
CA VAL A 79 23.77 6.22 3.59
C VAL A 79 23.04 6.25 2.25
N ILE A 80 22.01 7.08 2.11
CA ILE A 80 21.25 7.23 0.86
C ILE A 80 22.16 7.71 -0.26
N ARG A 81 23.00 8.71 0.01
CA ARG A 81 23.96 9.23 -0.99
C ARG A 81 24.94 8.18 -1.48
N LEU A 82 25.51 7.39 -0.57
CA LEU A 82 26.41 6.29 -0.94
C LEU A 82 25.66 5.12 -1.59
N GLY A 83 24.43 4.86 -1.17
CA GLY A 83 23.56 3.84 -1.77
C GLY A 83 23.30 4.14 -3.24
N ARG A 84 23.05 5.40 -3.58
CA ARG A 84 22.95 5.86 -4.96
C ARG A 84 24.25 5.58 -5.72
N GLU A 85 25.39 5.98 -5.18
CA GLU A 85 26.68 5.77 -5.86
C GLU A 85 27.03 4.28 -6.06
N ALA A 86 26.61 3.42 -5.14
CA ALA A 86 26.82 1.97 -5.25
C ALA A 86 25.98 1.31 -6.35
N ARG A 87 24.92 1.97 -6.84
CA ARG A 87 24.05 1.46 -7.91
C ARG A 87 24.53 1.92 -9.28
N THR A 88 24.31 1.08 -10.29
CA THR A 88 24.74 1.29 -11.69
C THR A 88 23.57 1.27 -12.68
N ASP A 89 22.35 1.14 -12.20
CA ASP A 89 21.11 1.05 -12.96
C ASP A 89 20.50 2.41 -13.34
N GLY A 90 21.18 3.51 -12.98
CA GLY A 90 20.75 4.86 -13.34
C GLY A 90 19.75 5.51 -12.38
N ILE A 91 19.18 4.78 -11.41
CA ILE A 91 18.17 5.28 -10.46
C ILE A 91 18.75 6.35 -9.53
N ASP A 92 18.22 7.57 -9.57
CA ASP A 92 18.66 8.68 -8.71
C ASP A 92 17.83 8.85 -7.43
N ILE A 93 18.35 9.63 -6.49
CA ILE A 93 17.62 10.01 -5.27
C ILE A 93 16.44 10.90 -5.69
N PRO A 94 15.19 10.52 -5.38
CA PRO A 94 14.03 11.32 -5.74
C PRO A 94 14.05 12.73 -5.12
N THR A 95 13.74 13.73 -5.93
CA THR A 95 13.61 15.12 -5.46
C THR A 95 12.54 15.23 -4.37
N GLY A 96 12.83 16.02 -3.33
CA GLY A 96 11.95 16.16 -2.17
C GLY A 96 12.17 15.11 -1.08
N THR A 97 13.11 14.19 -1.26
CA THR A 97 13.58 13.29 -0.20
C THR A 97 14.22 14.11 0.92
N ARG A 98 13.78 13.87 2.15
CA ARG A 98 14.38 14.43 3.36
C ARG A 98 14.64 13.32 4.36
N THR A 99 15.72 13.46 5.13
CA THR A 99 15.99 12.58 6.27
C THR A 99 15.75 13.33 7.57
N LEU A 100 15.15 12.64 8.53
CA LEU A 100 14.69 13.20 9.80
C LEU A 100 15.04 12.28 10.96
N ASP A 101 15.38 12.88 12.09
CA ASP A 101 15.55 12.17 13.35
C ASP A 101 14.15 11.89 13.92
N THR A 102 14.01 10.74 14.59
CA THR A 102 12.79 10.28 15.25
C THR A 102 13.14 9.84 16.67
N GLY A 103 12.14 9.49 17.49
CA GLY A 103 12.39 8.98 18.85
C GLY A 103 13.19 7.67 18.88
N THR A 104 13.05 6.84 17.84
CA THR A 104 13.64 5.49 17.76
C THR A 104 14.78 5.35 16.75
N GLY A 105 15.06 6.37 15.94
CA GLY A 105 16.12 6.35 14.94
C GLY A 105 15.95 7.45 13.90
N ALA A 106 16.06 7.10 12.63
CA ALA A 106 15.90 8.03 11.52
C ALA A 106 15.13 7.43 10.35
N ILE A 107 14.38 8.30 9.68
CA ILE A 107 13.54 7.97 8.53
C ILE A 107 13.93 8.83 7.34
N ALA A 108 13.67 8.31 6.13
CA ALA A 108 13.70 9.11 4.91
C ALA A 108 12.28 9.25 4.37
N VAL A 109 11.85 10.47 4.11
CA VAL A 109 10.47 10.78 3.75
C VAL A 109 10.40 11.72 2.56
N GLY A 110 9.30 11.68 1.83
CA GLY A 110 9.02 12.66 0.80
C GLY A 110 7.69 12.44 0.09
N PRO A 111 7.22 13.44 -0.66
CA PRO A 111 5.98 13.35 -1.43
C PRO A 111 6.24 12.61 -2.74
N HIS A 112 6.46 11.30 -2.65
CA HIS A 112 6.90 10.48 -3.79
C HIS A 112 5.75 9.65 -4.36
N ALA A 113 5.62 9.65 -5.68
CA ALA A 113 4.85 8.64 -6.40
C ALA A 113 5.43 7.24 -6.12
N GLU A 114 4.60 6.20 -6.30
CA GLU A 114 4.94 4.82 -5.93
C GLU A 114 6.29 4.36 -6.48
N THR A 115 6.56 4.59 -7.77
CA THR A 115 7.84 4.24 -8.40
C THR A 115 9.04 4.92 -7.73
N ALA A 116 8.95 6.24 -7.50
CA ALA A 116 10.02 6.99 -6.86
C ALA A 116 10.23 6.58 -5.39
N ALA A 117 9.16 6.21 -4.70
CA ALA A 117 9.23 5.67 -3.34
C ALA A 117 10.00 4.34 -3.31
N HIS A 118 9.73 3.45 -4.27
CA HIS A 118 10.46 2.19 -4.44
C HIS A 118 11.93 2.40 -4.82
N ASP A 119 12.22 3.39 -5.66
CA ASP A 119 13.59 3.79 -6.02
C ASP A 119 14.38 4.26 -4.79
N LEU A 120 13.79 5.11 -3.95
CA LEU A 120 14.39 5.57 -2.70
C LEU A 120 14.70 4.40 -1.76
N ALA A 121 13.77 3.45 -1.61
CA ALA A 121 13.98 2.26 -0.78
C ALA A 121 15.09 1.34 -1.34
N ALA A 122 15.11 1.16 -2.66
CA ALA A 122 16.14 0.39 -3.35
C ALA A 122 17.54 1.04 -3.20
N ILE A 123 17.62 2.36 -3.26
CA ILE A 123 18.86 3.11 -2.98
C ILE A 123 19.29 2.93 -1.52
N THR A 124 18.37 3.17 -0.57
CA THR A 124 18.67 3.17 0.87
C THR A 124 19.14 1.79 1.33
N SER A 125 18.45 0.74 0.90
CA SER A 125 18.77 -0.65 1.28
C SER A 125 20.06 -1.19 0.65
N ALA A 126 20.50 -0.65 -0.49
CA ALA A 126 21.76 -1.05 -1.13
C ALA A 126 22.98 -0.72 -0.26
N ALA A 127 22.92 0.40 0.49
CA ALA A 127 23.96 0.79 1.44
C ALA A 127 23.81 0.12 2.83
N LEU A 128 22.59 -0.24 3.23
CA LEU A 128 22.29 -0.90 4.51
C LEU A 128 22.28 -2.44 4.42
N GLN A 129 23.22 -3.05 3.70
CA GLN A 129 23.17 -4.48 3.36
C GLN A 129 22.94 -5.46 4.52
N ARG A 130 23.38 -5.10 5.74
CA ARG A 130 23.20 -5.94 6.93
C ARG A 130 21.79 -5.88 7.50
N ASN A 131 21.10 -4.76 7.32
CA ASN A 131 19.83 -4.47 7.97
C ASN A 131 18.78 -4.22 6.89
N GLY A 132 17.69 -4.99 6.90
CA GLY A 132 16.54 -4.68 6.05
C GLY A 132 15.94 -3.33 6.45
N ILE A 133 15.24 -2.72 5.50
CA ILE A 133 14.40 -1.54 5.74
C ILE A 133 12.96 -1.87 5.34
N VAL A 134 12.03 -1.01 5.72
CA VAL A 134 10.65 -1.07 5.24
C VAL A 134 10.31 0.25 4.57
N LEU A 135 9.80 0.16 3.35
CA LEU A 135 9.12 1.27 2.68
C LEU A 135 7.66 1.22 3.06
N PHE A 136 7.13 2.32 3.57
CA PHE A 136 5.70 2.59 3.60
C PHE A 136 5.36 3.58 2.51
N TRP A 137 4.28 3.32 1.79
CA TRP A 137 3.78 4.23 0.77
C TRP A 137 2.27 4.36 0.89
N ARG A 138 1.78 5.60 0.82
CA ARG A 138 0.37 5.93 0.89
C ARG A 138 -0.03 6.91 -0.21
N ARG A 139 -1.22 6.70 -0.77
CA ARG A 139 -2.00 7.67 -1.55
C ARG A 139 -3.48 7.47 -1.22
N GLY A 140 -4.14 8.52 -0.76
CA GLY A 140 -5.52 8.43 -0.25
C GLY A 140 -5.68 7.34 0.80
N ASP A 141 -6.65 6.46 0.54
CA ASP A 141 -6.97 5.29 1.38
C ASP A 141 -6.06 4.08 1.13
N ARG A 142 -5.22 4.11 0.08
CA ARG A 142 -4.29 3.03 -0.22
C ARG A 142 -3.01 3.20 0.59
N MET A 143 -2.67 2.20 1.38
CA MET A 143 -1.42 2.12 2.15
C MET A 143 -0.74 0.77 1.93
N THR A 144 0.57 0.79 1.73
CA THR A 144 1.39 -0.40 1.51
C THR A 144 2.63 -0.36 2.41
N ALA A 145 3.16 -1.55 2.72
CA ALA A 145 4.45 -1.71 3.38
C ALA A 145 5.24 -2.80 2.66
N THR A 146 6.48 -2.51 2.26
CA THR A 146 7.32 -3.40 1.46
C THR A 146 8.71 -3.52 2.08
N ARG A 147 9.20 -4.76 2.27
CA ARG A 147 10.56 -4.98 2.76
C ARG A 147 11.56 -4.76 1.65
N TYR A 148 12.70 -4.16 1.99
CA TYR A 148 13.84 -4.06 1.10
C TYR A 148 15.11 -4.55 1.79
N LYS A 149 15.95 -5.23 1.01
CA LYS A 149 17.26 -5.71 1.48
C LYS A 149 18.24 -5.72 0.31
N ASN A 150 19.46 -5.24 0.54
CA ASN A 150 20.53 -5.23 -0.47
C ASN A 150 20.15 -4.55 -1.80
N GLY A 151 19.23 -3.57 -1.77
CA GLY A 151 18.76 -2.90 -2.98
C GLY A 151 17.66 -3.63 -3.73
N GLU A 152 17.19 -4.76 -3.22
CA GLU A 152 16.15 -5.60 -3.84
C GLU A 152 14.83 -5.49 -3.08
N ARG A 153 13.74 -5.46 -3.85
CA ARG A 153 12.37 -5.52 -3.32
C ARG A 153 12.11 -6.93 -2.80
N GLY A 154 11.68 -7.00 -1.55
CA GLY A 154 11.22 -8.22 -0.90
C GLY A 154 9.70 -8.35 -0.96
N GLU A 155 9.15 -9.00 0.07
CA GLU A 155 7.72 -9.20 0.21
C GLU A 155 6.99 -7.94 0.68
N ASP A 156 5.74 -7.80 0.24
CA ASP A 156 4.78 -6.87 0.82
C ASP A 156 4.24 -7.46 2.13
N ILE A 157 4.11 -6.60 3.13
CA ILE A 157 3.68 -6.96 4.49
C ILE A 157 2.53 -6.07 4.92
N SER A 158 1.72 -6.56 5.86
CA SER A 158 0.63 -5.77 6.42
C SER A 158 1.19 -4.51 7.11
N PRO A 159 0.79 -3.29 6.70
CA PRO A 159 1.26 -2.07 7.34
C PRO A 159 0.99 -2.06 8.85
N ALA A 160 -0.19 -2.53 9.26
CA ALA A 160 -0.61 -2.59 10.66
C ALA A 160 0.33 -3.43 11.55
N ILE A 161 0.94 -4.49 11.00
CA ILE A 161 1.88 -5.34 11.76
C ILE A 161 3.21 -4.61 12.00
N VAL A 162 3.66 -3.83 11.02
CA VAL A 162 4.98 -3.18 11.07
C VAL A 162 4.93 -1.85 11.80
N LEU A 163 3.80 -1.15 11.70
CA LEU A 163 3.61 0.15 12.35
C LEU A 163 3.87 0.09 13.86
N GLY A 164 3.46 -0.99 14.53
CA GLY A 164 3.75 -1.19 15.95
C GLY A 164 5.24 -1.39 16.31
N ALA A 165 6.14 -1.43 15.33
CA ALA A 165 7.59 -1.58 15.53
C ALA A 165 8.40 -0.37 15.03
N VAL A 166 7.75 0.69 14.53
CA VAL A 166 8.38 1.95 14.12
C VAL A 166 7.98 3.08 15.05
N ASP A 167 8.58 4.25 14.84
CA ASP A 167 8.23 5.46 15.58
C ASP A 167 6.82 5.96 15.27
N ASP A 168 6.11 6.51 16.25
CA ASP A 168 4.74 7.01 16.13
C ASP A 168 4.59 8.03 14.98
N VAL A 169 5.64 8.83 14.70
CA VAL A 169 5.62 9.80 13.59
C VAL A 169 5.40 9.14 12.21
N VAL A 170 5.83 7.88 12.03
CA VAL A 170 5.60 7.15 10.78
C VAL A 170 4.12 6.83 10.63
N GLU A 171 3.48 6.39 11.71
CA GLU A 171 2.03 6.13 11.73
C GLU A 171 1.26 7.44 11.50
N GLU A 172 1.60 8.51 12.21
CA GLU A 172 0.95 9.81 12.08
C GLU A 172 1.01 10.35 10.64
N LEU A 173 2.15 10.21 9.97
CA LEU A 173 2.30 10.60 8.55
C LEU A 173 1.43 9.77 7.62
N LEU A 174 1.36 8.46 7.84
CA LEU A 174 0.57 7.56 7.01
C LEU A 174 -0.93 7.65 7.32
N LEU A 175 -1.32 8.07 8.52
CA LEU A 175 -2.72 8.37 8.82
C LEU A 175 -3.09 9.80 8.42
N GLY A 176 -2.11 10.66 8.10
CA GLY A 176 -2.32 12.07 7.77
C GLY A 176 -2.69 12.91 8.99
N ALA A 177 -2.38 12.41 10.19
CA ALA A 177 -2.50 13.16 11.44
C ALA A 177 -1.44 14.26 11.54
N THR A 178 -0.29 14.07 10.88
CA THR A 178 0.71 15.11 10.66
C THR A 178 1.09 15.16 9.18
N ASP A 179 1.53 16.33 8.71
CA ASP A 179 2.00 16.52 7.35
C ASP A 179 3.53 16.60 7.22
N LEU A 180 4.03 16.50 5.99
CA LEU A 180 5.46 16.58 5.70
C LEU A 180 6.07 17.99 5.92
N ALA A 181 5.26 19.03 6.05
CA ALA A 181 5.73 20.39 6.32
C ALA A 181 5.95 20.63 7.82
N GLU A 182 5.21 19.93 8.68
CA GLU A 182 5.29 19.99 10.14
C GLU A 182 6.54 19.32 10.72
N LEU A 183 7.13 18.35 10.01
CA LEU A 183 8.31 17.60 10.46
C LEU A 183 9.63 18.40 10.45
N GLY A 184 9.61 19.63 9.93
CA GLY A 184 10.79 20.46 9.74
C GLY A 184 11.53 20.22 8.41
N GLU A 185 12.63 20.96 8.22
CA GLU A 185 13.34 21.01 6.93
C GLU A 185 14.08 19.70 6.60
N GLY A 186 14.54 18.96 7.60
CA GLY A 186 15.32 17.73 7.42
C GLY A 186 16.65 17.96 6.67
N LEU A 187 17.30 16.85 6.29
CA LEU A 187 18.51 16.90 5.45
C LEU A 187 18.22 16.29 4.08
N ASP A 188 18.59 17.01 3.02
CA ASP A 188 18.50 16.54 1.63
C ASP A 188 19.72 15.68 1.27
N PRO A 189 19.56 14.36 1.06
CA PRO A 189 20.67 13.49 0.68
C PRO A 189 21.18 13.72 -0.74
N SER A 190 20.40 14.32 -1.64
CA SER A 190 20.80 14.58 -3.03
C SER A 190 21.82 15.71 -3.14
N ALA A 191 21.79 16.65 -2.18
CA ALA A 191 22.72 17.77 -2.10
C ALA A 191 24.13 17.39 -1.61
N LEU A 192 24.31 16.17 -1.08
CA LEU A 192 25.57 15.75 -0.48
C LEU A 192 26.61 15.33 -1.51
N THR A 193 27.85 15.76 -1.30
CA THR A 193 28.98 15.11 -1.96
C THR A 193 29.27 13.76 -1.33
N ARG A 194 29.95 12.89 -2.10
CA ARG A 194 30.43 11.60 -1.59
C ARG A 194 31.32 11.74 -0.34
N ALA A 195 32.19 12.74 -0.33
CA ALA A 195 33.13 12.95 0.76
C ALA A 195 32.40 13.32 2.06
N GLU A 196 31.41 14.22 1.98
CA GLU A 196 30.55 14.58 3.11
C GLU A 196 29.75 13.37 3.60
N ALA A 197 29.18 12.58 2.69
CA ALA A 197 28.44 11.36 3.04
C ALA A 197 29.31 10.37 3.84
N LEU A 198 30.55 10.14 3.40
CA LEU A 198 31.51 9.28 4.12
C LEU A 198 31.86 9.83 5.51
N GLU A 199 32.08 11.14 5.62
CA GLU A 199 32.34 11.80 6.90
C GLU A 199 31.16 11.64 7.86
N TRP A 200 29.94 11.87 7.37
CA TRP A 200 28.72 11.82 8.16
C TRP A 200 28.49 10.43 8.74
N ILE A 201 28.66 9.38 7.93
CA ILE A 201 28.56 7.98 8.39
C ILE A 201 29.68 7.65 9.40
N ALA A 202 30.91 8.08 9.14
CA ALA A 202 32.05 7.81 10.03
C ALA A 202 31.88 8.49 11.40
N SER A 203 31.29 9.69 11.43
CA SER A 203 31.03 10.44 12.66
C SER A 203 29.95 9.80 13.54
N GLY A 204 28.93 9.18 12.94
CA GLY A 204 27.87 8.48 13.67
C GLY A 204 28.37 7.27 14.48
N LYS A 205 29.44 6.61 14.01
CA LYS A 205 30.04 5.44 14.67
C LYS A 205 30.78 5.77 15.97
N LYS A 206 31.08 7.05 16.25
CA LYS A 206 31.87 7.48 17.41
C LYS A 206 31.05 7.75 18.68
N ARG A 207 29.72 7.78 18.62
CA ARG A 207 28.88 7.82 19.83
C ARG A 207 28.62 6.40 20.32
N LYS A 208 29.32 6.01 21.38
CA LYS A 208 29.07 4.82 22.20
C LYS A 208 29.07 5.26 23.66
#